data_AF-F2K1R2-F1
#
_entry.id   AF-F2K1R2-F1
#
_cell.length_a   1.000
_cell.length_b   1.000
_cell.length_c   1.000
_cell.angle_alpha   90.00
_cell.angle_beta   90.00
_cell.angle_gamma   90.00
#
_symmetry.space_group_name_H-M   'P 1'
#
loop_
_entity.id
_entity.type
_entity.pdbx_description
1 polymer ?
#
loop_
_entity_poly.entity_id
_entity_poly.type
_entity_poly.pdbx_seq_one_letter_code
_entity_poly.pdbx_strand_id
1 'polypeptide(L)'
;MSVNNEIARLTQAVQDHTNETQSFLDKADGRVRTAESKFESWKANSGFVPQRDNLMAMPLNYNAFLQDLGDGPLDGWGARGTVTIEAVHPFTKGFEGPYLPEKPDSAASSIEEATKETPFYYGRYNKGARAGRGGLAGGWGGISGGHILRIYKPAGEEHRYANSCMFSMIETYKRNRSRFRAYVYVSKGPLNFDFGHTDDGGQINIPSAKEWHFIDQVVGQSEICSSYMNINIDHAEECELYLAMINVLPIEGEGNQATLINRRSK
;
A
#
# COMPACT_ATOMS: atom_id res chain seq x y z
N MET A 1 -13.87 36.04 -69.29
CA MET A 1 -14.41 34.77 -68.77
C MET A 1 -15.77 35.06 -68.16
N SER A 2 -16.77 34.20 -68.39
CA SER A 2 -18.10 34.38 -67.77
C SER A 2 -18.02 34.06 -66.28
N VAL A 3 -18.72 34.81 -65.43
CA VAL A 3 -18.84 34.58 -63.98
C VAL A 3 -19.20 33.11 -63.68
N ASN A 4 -20.01 32.48 -64.53
CA ASN A 4 -20.40 31.08 -64.38
C ASN A 4 -19.21 30.09 -64.51
N ASN A 5 -18.22 30.41 -65.36
CA ASN A 5 -17.02 29.58 -65.51
C ASN A 5 -16.10 29.70 -64.29
N GLU A 6 -16.08 30.88 -63.66
CA GLU A 6 -15.29 31.12 -62.45
C GLU A 6 -15.92 30.47 -61.22
N ILE A 7 -17.25 30.52 -61.10
CA ILE A 7 -18.00 29.77 -60.08
C ILE A 7 -17.75 28.26 -60.23
N ALA A 8 -17.86 27.71 -61.44
CA ALA A 8 -17.60 26.28 -61.67
C ALA A 8 -16.16 25.88 -61.29
N ARG A 9 -15.17 26.73 -61.61
CA ARG A 9 -13.76 26.50 -61.23
C ARG A 9 -13.56 26.52 -59.72
N LEU A 10 -14.16 27.48 -59.02
CA LEU A 10 -14.07 27.60 -57.57
C LEU A 10 -14.74 26.41 -56.87
N THR A 11 -15.91 25.97 -57.34
CA THR A 11 -16.59 24.79 -56.80
C THR A 11 -15.73 23.54 -56.94
N GLN A 12 -15.09 23.33 -58.10
CA GLN A 12 -14.19 22.20 -58.30
C GLN A 12 -12.98 22.28 -57.37
N ALA A 13 -12.36 23.45 -57.24
CA ALA A 13 -11.22 23.65 -56.34
C ALA A 13 -11.57 23.39 -54.86
N VAL A 14 -12.77 23.78 -54.42
CA VAL A 14 -13.27 23.47 -53.07
C VAL A 14 -13.50 21.97 -52.89
N GLN A 15 -14.06 21.29 -53.88
CA GLN A 15 -14.26 19.85 -53.83
C GLN A 15 -12.93 19.10 -53.77
N ASP A 16 -11.96 19.50 -54.59
CA ASP A 16 -10.61 18.90 -54.62
C ASP A 16 -9.91 19.11 -53.27
N HIS A 17 -9.94 20.32 -52.72
CA HIS A 17 -9.39 20.61 -51.39
C HIS A 17 -10.10 19.80 -50.29
N THR A 18 -11.43 19.63 -50.38
CA THR A 18 -12.20 18.83 -49.42
C THR A 18 -11.75 17.36 -49.45
N ASN A 19 -11.59 16.80 -50.65
CA ASN A 19 -11.12 15.43 -50.84
C ASN A 19 -9.69 15.24 -50.32
N GLU A 20 -8.79 16.19 -50.58
CA GLU A 20 -7.42 16.19 -50.07
C GLU A 20 -7.38 16.25 -48.54
N THR A 21 -8.21 17.10 -47.95
CA THR A 21 -8.30 17.25 -46.48
C THR A 21 -8.80 15.96 -45.84
N GLN A 22 -9.84 15.33 -46.42
CA GLN A 22 -10.34 14.06 -45.92
C GLN A 22 -9.29 12.96 -46.02
N SER A 23 -8.57 12.87 -47.14
CA SER A 23 -7.48 11.91 -47.30
C SER A 23 -6.36 12.11 -46.28
N PHE A 24 -6.06 13.36 -45.91
CA PHE A 24 -5.08 13.65 -44.88
C PHE A 24 -5.56 13.22 -43.49
N LEU A 25 -6.83 13.49 -43.14
CA LEU A 25 -7.43 13.06 -41.89
C LEU A 25 -7.43 11.53 -41.75
N ASP A 26 -7.82 10.83 -42.80
CA ASP A 26 -7.84 9.36 -42.81
C ASP A 26 -6.44 8.77 -42.57
N LYS A 27 -5.40 9.39 -43.15
CA LYS A 27 -4.00 9.01 -42.93
C LYS A 27 -3.55 9.30 -41.49
N ALA A 28 -3.96 10.44 -40.92
CA ALA A 28 -3.63 10.79 -39.55
C ALA A 28 -4.27 9.80 -38.56
N ASP A 29 -5.56 9.50 -38.72
CA ASP A 29 -6.29 8.53 -37.91
C ASP A 29 -5.66 7.14 -37.99
N GLY A 30 -5.28 6.70 -39.19
CA GLY A 30 -4.58 5.42 -39.38
C GLY A 30 -3.25 5.35 -38.62
N ARG A 31 -2.49 6.45 -38.59
CA ARG A 31 -1.23 6.54 -37.83
C ARG A 31 -1.45 6.52 -36.33
N VAL A 32 -2.47 7.22 -35.83
CA VAL A 32 -2.83 7.23 -34.40
C VAL A 32 -3.22 5.83 -33.93
N ARG A 33 -4.15 5.17 -34.64
CA ARG A 33 -4.58 3.79 -34.30
C ARG A 33 -3.42 2.80 -34.30
N THR A 34 -2.49 2.94 -35.25
CA THR A 34 -1.29 2.10 -35.31
C THR A 34 -0.37 2.35 -34.11
N ALA A 35 -0.20 3.61 -33.70
CA ALA A 35 0.61 3.96 -32.54
C ALA A 35 -0.03 3.46 -31.23
N GLU A 36 -1.34 3.61 -31.06
CA GLU A 36 -2.09 3.10 -29.91
C GLU A 36 -1.99 1.58 -29.80
N SER A 37 -2.21 0.85 -30.90
CA SER A 37 -2.09 -0.61 -30.92
C SER A 37 -0.67 -1.08 -30.57
N LYS A 38 0.36 -0.39 -31.08
CA LYS A 38 1.76 -0.67 -30.73
C LYS A 38 2.05 -0.37 -29.25
N PHE A 39 1.50 0.71 -28.72
CA PHE A 39 1.65 1.09 -27.32
C PHE A 39 1.01 0.05 -26.39
N GLU A 40 -0.24 -0.37 -26.65
CA GLU A 40 -0.91 -1.39 -25.85
C GLU A 40 -0.24 -2.77 -25.96
N SER A 41 0.23 -3.14 -27.16
CA SER A 41 0.99 -4.38 -27.35
C SER A 41 2.33 -4.35 -26.61
N TRP A 42 3.04 -3.22 -26.64
CA TRP A 42 4.26 -3.04 -25.86
C TRP A 42 3.96 -3.12 -24.36
N LYS A 43 2.90 -2.47 -23.88
CA LYS A 43 2.47 -2.49 -22.47
C LYS A 43 2.18 -3.90 -21.98
N ALA A 44 1.45 -4.70 -22.76
CA ALA A 44 1.12 -6.09 -22.42
C ALA A 44 2.36 -7.01 -22.38
N ASN A 45 3.36 -6.76 -23.22
CA ASN A 45 4.50 -7.67 -23.41
C ASN A 45 5.79 -7.25 -22.69
N SER A 46 5.93 -5.97 -22.31
CA SER A 46 7.15 -5.44 -21.68
C SER A 46 7.23 -5.69 -20.18
N GLY A 47 6.18 -6.24 -19.56
CA GLY A 47 6.03 -6.26 -18.11
C GLY A 47 5.89 -4.85 -17.53
N PHE A 48 5.44 -3.88 -18.33
CA PHE A 48 5.22 -2.51 -17.89
C PHE A 48 4.13 -2.48 -16.82
N VAL A 49 4.58 -2.39 -15.58
CA VAL A 49 3.78 -1.96 -14.44
C VAL A 49 3.85 -0.43 -14.42
N PRO A 50 2.73 0.31 -14.37
CA PRO A 50 2.76 1.76 -14.23
C PRO A 50 3.68 2.14 -13.07
N GLN A 51 4.72 2.93 -13.33
CA GLN A 51 5.72 3.36 -12.33
C GLN A 51 5.12 4.12 -11.13
N ARG A 52 3.80 4.36 -11.07
CA ARG A 52 3.08 4.81 -9.87
C ARG A 52 2.95 3.74 -8.78
N ASP A 53 3.27 2.47 -9.08
CA ASP A 53 3.29 1.36 -8.11
C ASP A 53 4.68 1.14 -7.47
N ASN A 54 5.42 2.22 -7.20
CA ASN A 54 6.74 2.24 -6.58
C ASN A 54 6.92 1.15 -5.49
N LEU A 55 7.60 0.07 -5.87
CA LEU A 55 8.18 -0.93 -4.96
C LEU A 55 9.43 -0.39 -4.22
N MET A 56 9.78 0.89 -4.42
CA MET A 56 11.02 1.51 -3.93
C MET A 56 10.80 2.85 -3.22
N ALA A 57 9.56 3.31 -3.04
CA ALA A 57 9.33 4.44 -2.16
C ALA A 57 9.49 3.94 -0.72
N MET A 58 10.48 4.48 0.00
CA MET A 58 10.65 4.17 1.42
C MET A 58 9.32 4.43 2.15
N PRO A 59 8.91 3.53 3.05
CA PRO A 59 7.68 3.72 3.80
C PRO A 59 7.76 5.07 4.51
N LEU A 60 6.71 5.87 4.36
CA LEU A 60 6.67 7.17 5.01
C LEU A 60 6.35 7.03 6.50
N ASN A 61 5.87 5.89 6.95
CA ASN A 61 5.68 5.63 8.37
C ASN A 61 7.04 5.33 9.02
N TYR A 62 7.28 6.02 10.14
CA TYR A 62 8.48 5.85 10.93
C TYR A 62 8.57 4.42 11.47
N ASN A 63 9.78 3.87 11.49
CA ASN A 63 10.07 2.52 11.95
C ASN A 63 9.11 1.44 11.39
N ALA A 64 8.95 1.40 10.07
CA ALA A 64 8.01 0.52 9.36
C ALA A 64 8.18 -0.99 9.59
N PHE A 65 9.36 -1.40 10.06
CA PHE A 65 9.70 -2.78 10.38
C PHE A 65 9.83 -3.05 11.88
N LEU A 66 9.48 -2.06 12.73
CA LEU A 66 9.52 -2.17 14.20
C LEU A 66 10.88 -2.66 14.69
N GLN A 67 11.94 -2.07 14.15
CA GLN A 67 13.32 -2.33 14.52
C GLN A 67 13.64 -1.61 15.82
N ASP A 68 14.49 -2.23 16.63
CA ASP A 68 15.02 -1.56 17.81
C ASP A 68 16.06 -0.50 17.38
N LEU A 69 15.68 0.77 17.51
CA LEU A 69 16.51 1.93 17.14
C LEU A 69 17.21 2.56 18.35
N GLY A 70 17.16 1.92 19.54
CA GLY A 70 17.75 2.42 20.78
C GLY A 70 16.71 2.82 21.84
N ASP A 71 15.54 3.28 21.41
CA ASP A 71 14.38 3.57 22.26
C ASP A 71 13.33 2.43 22.24
N GLY A 72 13.69 1.29 21.64
CA GLY A 72 12.87 0.11 21.48
C GLY A 72 12.17 0.00 20.11
N PRO A 73 11.58 -1.17 19.82
CA PRO A 73 10.99 -1.48 18.52
C PRO A 73 9.70 -0.71 18.21
N LEU A 74 9.12 -0.01 19.19
CA LEU A 74 7.89 0.77 19.07
C LEU A 74 8.14 2.28 18.93
N ASP A 75 9.37 2.71 18.70
CA ASP A 75 9.65 4.12 18.47
C ASP A 75 8.85 4.65 17.25
N GLY A 76 8.21 5.81 17.44
CA GLY A 76 7.24 6.41 16.51
C GLY A 76 5.83 5.81 16.53
N TRP A 77 5.53 4.84 17.39
CA TRP A 77 4.20 4.25 17.55
C TRP A 77 3.55 4.66 18.88
N GLY A 78 2.22 4.71 18.90
CA GLY A 78 1.45 5.06 20.09
C GLY A 78 0.08 4.39 20.12
N ALA A 79 -0.55 4.36 21.28
CA ALA A 79 -1.90 3.83 21.46
C ALA A 79 -2.78 4.85 22.19
N ARG A 80 -4.08 4.79 21.92
CA ARG A 80 -5.11 5.64 22.53
C ARG A 80 -6.29 4.78 22.98
N GLY A 81 -6.96 5.21 24.05
CA GLY A 81 -8.09 4.49 24.61
C GLY A 81 -7.64 3.25 25.37
N THR A 82 -8.33 2.13 25.19
CA THR A 82 -8.00 0.85 25.84
C THR A 82 -7.10 -0.04 24.97
N VAL A 83 -6.58 0.49 23.86
CA VAL A 83 -5.70 -0.24 22.94
C VAL A 83 -4.31 -0.41 23.57
N THR A 84 -3.76 -1.63 23.49
CA THR A 84 -2.36 -1.89 23.73
C THR A 84 -1.67 -2.30 22.42
N ILE A 85 -0.42 -1.88 22.27
CA ILE A 85 0.41 -2.23 21.12
C ILE A 85 1.71 -2.85 21.59
N GLU A 86 2.16 -3.87 20.88
CA GLU A 86 3.37 -4.62 21.20
C GLU A 86 4.11 -4.98 19.92
N ALA A 87 5.43 -4.82 19.91
CA ALA A 87 6.27 -5.40 18.87
C ALA A 87 6.51 -6.87 19.23
N VAL A 88 6.01 -7.79 18.42
CA VAL A 88 6.17 -9.24 18.64
C VAL A 88 7.01 -9.86 17.53
N HIS A 89 7.59 -11.02 17.83
CA HIS A 89 8.46 -11.70 16.88
C HIS A 89 7.70 -12.05 15.58
N PRO A 90 8.34 -11.96 14.40
CA PRO A 90 7.72 -12.33 13.12
C PRO A 90 7.28 -13.80 13.00
N PHE A 91 7.64 -14.66 13.96
CA PHE A 91 7.14 -16.04 14.01
C PHE A 91 5.72 -16.12 14.58
N THR A 92 5.30 -15.08 15.29
CA THR A 92 3.96 -15.00 15.87
C THR A 92 2.90 -15.04 14.79
N LYS A 93 1.87 -15.86 15.00
CA LYS A 93 0.83 -16.17 14.00
C LYS A 93 1.40 -16.60 12.66
N GLY A 94 2.59 -17.19 12.65
CA GLY A 94 3.29 -17.70 11.48
C GLY A 94 3.39 -16.68 10.36
N PHE A 95 3.70 -15.40 10.64
CA PHE A 95 3.95 -14.45 9.55
C PHE A 95 5.13 -14.92 8.69
N GLU A 96 6.23 -15.28 9.36
CA GLU A 96 7.35 -16.05 8.82
C GLU A 96 7.71 -17.24 9.72
N GLY A 97 8.46 -18.20 9.19
CA GLY A 97 9.00 -19.33 9.94
C GLY A 97 10.54 -19.31 10.00
N PRO A 98 11.13 -20.29 10.70
CA PRO A 98 12.58 -20.39 10.82
C PRO A 98 13.18 -20.93 9.52
N TYR A 99 14.30 -20.33 9.06
CA TYR A 99 14.99 -20.75 7.84
C TYR A 99 15.99 -21.87 8.12
N LEU A 100 15.48 -23.09 8.34
CA LEU A 100 16.27 -24.23 8.82
C LEU A 100 16.24 -25.41 7.86
N PRO A 101 17.28 -26.27 7.86
CA PRO A 101 17.30 -27.49 7.04
C PRO A 101 16.30 -28.56 7.51
N GLU A 102 15.99 -28.58 8.82
CA GLU A 102 15.21 -29.59 9.50
C GLU A 102 14.15 -28.94 10.39
N LYS A 103 13.05 -29.68 10.65
CA LYS A 103 11.95 -29.20 11.50
C LYS A 103 12.43 -29.17 12.96
N PRO A 104 12.33 -28.03 13.67
CA PRO A 104 12.63 -28.01 15.10
C PRO A 104 11.54 -28.75 15.89
N ASP A 105 11.92 -29.42 16.98
CA ASP A 105 10.98 -30.15 17.84
C ASP A 105 9.93 -29.23 18.48
N SER A 106 10.30 -27.97 18.72
CA SER A 106 9.39 -26.93 19.22
C SER A 106 8.47 -26.35 18.14
N ALA A 107 8.47 -26.87 16.91
CA ALA A 107 7.65 -26.27 15.86
C ALA A 107 6.15 -26.40 16.16
N ALA A 108 5.42 -25.28 16.05
CA ALA A 108 3.97 -25.25 16.23
C ALA A 108 3.27 -26.16 15.23
N SER A 109 2.12 -26.70 15.65
CA SER A 109 1.29 -27.56 14.82
C SER A 109 0.50 -26.78 13.76
N SER A 110 0.23 -25.49 14.05
CA SER A 110 -0.51 -24.58 13.20
C SER A 110 0.07 -23.17 13.22
N ILE A 111 -0.34 -22.37 12.23
CA ILE A 111 0.03 -20.95 12.13
C ILE A 111 -0.56 -20.16 13.31
N GLU A 112 -1.77 -20.49 13.77
CA GLU A 112 -2.46 -19.77 14.85
C GLU A 112 -1.74 -19.89 16.20
N GLU A 113 -1.10 -21.02 16.47
CA GLU A 113 -0.35 -21.31 17.69
C GLU A 113 1.09 -20.80 17.66
N ALA A 114 1.56 -20.36 16.49
CA ALA A 114 2.96 -20.01 16.32
C ALA A 114 3.35 -18.78 17.14
N THR A 115 4.48 -18.89 17.83
CA THR A 115 5.13 -17.83 18.62
C THR A 115 6.62 -17.76 18.29
N LYS A 116 7.37 -16.90 18.97
CA LYS A 116 8.83 -16.85 18.87
C LYS A 116 9.48 -18.19 19.27
N GLU A 117 9.04 -18.74 20.40
CA GLU A 117 9.61 -19.95 21.00
C GLU A 117 9.12 -21.23 20.29
N THR A 118 7.89 -21.18 19.78
CA THR A 118 7.20 -22.28 19.12
C THR A 118 6.82 -21.88 17.70
N PRO A 119 7.76 -21.76 16.75
CA PRO A 119 7.46 -21.20 15.44
C PRO A 119 6.84 -22.22 14.50
N PHE A 120 6.07 -21.76 13.50
CA PHE A 120 5.57 -22.66 12.46
C PHE A 120 6.66 -22.98 11.42
N TYR A 121 6.89 -24.26 11.14
CA TYR A 121 7.90 -24.71 10.17
C TYR A 121 7.29 -24.93 8.78
N TYR A 122 7.63 -24.05 7.84
CA TYR A 122 7.14 -24.08 6.46
C TYR A 122 7.89 -25.06 5.54
N GLY A 123 8.85 -25.81 6.09
CA GLY A 123 9.69 -26.74 5.33
C GLY A 123 11.14 -26.26 5.20
N ARG A 124 11.94 -27.10 4.56
CA ARG A 124 13.39 -26.95 4.45
C ARG A 124 13.75 -25.63 3.76
N TYR A 125 14.49 -24.78 4.47
CA TYR A 125 14.94 -23.48 3.96
C TYR A 125 13.80 -22.65 3.36
N ASN A 126 12.70 -22.55 4.10
CA ASN A 126 11.53 -21.79 3.71
C ASN A 126 10.95 -21.06 4.93
N LYS A 127 10.83 -19.72 4.86
CA LYS A 127 10.17 -18.96 5.93
C LYS A 127 8.66 -18.75 5.67
N GLY A 128 8.11 -19.34 4.60
CA GLY A 128 6.69 -19.29 4.28
C GLY A 128 6.36 -18.39 3.11
N ALA A 129 5.06 -18.29 2.78
CA ALA A 129 4.58 -17.68 1.54
C ALA A 129 4.83 -16.17 1.40
N ARG A 130 5.03 -15.45 2.52
CA ARG A 130 5.21 -13.99 2.55
C ARG A 130 6.68 -13.60 2.42
N ALA A 131 7.58 -14.49 2.85
CA ALA A 131 9.02 -14.31 2.79
C ALA A 131 9.70 -15.67 2.58
N GLY A 132 10.03 -16.01 1.33
CA GLY A 132 10.62 -17.34 1.03
C GLY A 132 12.05 -17.51 1.56
N ARG A 133 12.86 -16.45 1.49
CA ARG A 133 14.25 -16.37 1.98
C ARG A 133 14.57 -14.94 2.33
N GLY A 134 15.30 -14.69 3.42
CA GLY A 134 15.31 -13.35 4.02
C GLY A 134 13.98 -13.09 4.73
N GLY A 135 13.95 -12.21 5.72
CA GLY A 135 12.73 -11.97 6.50
C GLY A 135 12.91 -10.86 7.51
N LEU A 136 11.88 -10.53 8.26
CA LEU A 136 11.96 -9.51 9.30
C LEU A 136 12.94 -9.92 10.41
N ALA A 137 12.86 -11.17 10.89
CA ALA A 137 13.73 -11.60 12.01
C ALA A 137 15.19 -11.78 11.57
N GLY A 138 15.40 -12.48 10.46
CA GLY A 138 16.73 -12.82 9.93
C GLY A 138 17.35 -11.73 9.04
N GLY A 139 16.55 -10.74 8.69
CA GLY A 139 16.92 -9.59 7.89
C GLY A 139 16.83 -9.72 6.38
N TRP A 140 16.86 -8.56 5.74
CA TRP A 140 16.97 -8.36 4.29
C TRP A 140 18.14 -7.42 4.02
N GLY A 141 19.07 -7.80 3.13
CA GLY A 141 20.19 -6.92 2.75
C GLY A 141 21.11 -6.51 3.91
N GLY A 142 21.20 -7.31 4.99
CA GLY A 142 22.05 -7.04 6.15
C GLY A 142 21.38 -6.32 7.31
N ILE A 143 20.09 -5.98 7.20
CA ILE A 143 19.32 -5.35 8.28
C ILE A 143 18.37 -6.39 8.88
N SER A 144 18.61 -6.79 10.14
CA SER A 144 17.85 -7.81 10.89
C SER A 144 17.09 -7.19 12.07
N GLY A 145 16.36 -8.03 12.83
CA GLY A 145 15.68 -7.58 14.06
C GLY A 145 14.36 -6.84 13.84
N GLY A 146 13.72 -7.03 12.69
CA GLY A 146 12.37 -6.53 12.47
C GLY A 146 11.34 -7.33 13.26
N HIS A 147 10.25 -6.65 13.63
CA HIS A 147 9.12 -7.21 14.34
C HIS A 147 7.82 -7.03 13.54
N ILE A 148 6.74 -7.64 14.03
CA ILE A 148 5.39 -7.35 13.58
C ILE A 148 4.64 -6.66 14.72
N LEU A 149 3.66 -5.82 14.38
CA LEU A 149 2.86 -5.11 15.36
C LEU A 149 1.71 -6.01 15.79
N ARG A 150 1.57 -6.25 17.10
CA ARG A 150 0.35 -6.76 17.70
C ARG A 150 -0.44 -5.57 18.22
N ILE A 151 -1.72 -5.50 17.87
CA ILE A 151 -2.66 -4.54 18.43
C ILE A 151 -3.74 -5.34 19.15
N TYR A 152 -3.93 -5.03 20.43
CA TYR A 152 -4.92 -5.67 21.27
C TYR A 152 -5.86 -4.63 21.87
N LYS A 153 -7.15 -4.96 21.90
CA LYS A 153 -8.17 -4.19 22.60
C LYS A 153 -9.08 -5.15 23.38
N PRO A 154 -9.24 -5.00 24.69
CA PRO A 154 -10.19 -5.80 25.46
C PRO A 154 -11.64 -5.46 25.08
N ALA A 155 -12.57 -6.39 25.35
CA ALA A 155 -14.01 -6.13 25.23
C ALA A 155 -14.46 -5.08 26.25
N GLY A 156 -15.43 -4.24 25.88
CA GLY A 156 -15.98 -3.20 26.75
C GLY A 156 -16.44 -1.96 26.00
N GLU A 157 -17.15 -1.06 26.71
CA GLU A 157 -17.71 0.17 26.16
C GLU A 157 -16.65 1.11 25.54
N GLU A 158 -17.12 1.95 24.62
CA GLU A 158 -16.34 3.02 24.00
C GLU A 158 -15.62 3.87 25.05
N HIS A 159 -14.30 3.98 24.90
CA HIS A 159 -13.53 4.94 25.67
C HIS A 159 -13.94 6.36 25.24
N ARG A 160 -13.78 7.37 26.11
CA ARG A 160 -14.08 8.79 25.77
C ARG A 160 -13.28 9.34 24.58
N TYR A 161 -12.32 8.58 24.09
CA TYR A 161 -11.51 8.86 22.91
C TYR A 161 -11.56 7.63 22.01
N ALA A 162 -11.45 7.83 20.70
CA ALA A 162 -11.28 6.74 19.73
C ALA A 162 -10.17 5.78 20.19
N ASN A 163 -10.48 4.48 20.18
CA ASN A 163 -9.52 3.41 20.40
C ASN A 163 -8.66 3.29 19.17
N SER A 164 -7.40 3.71 19.24
CA SER A 164 -6.57 3.81 18.03
C SER A 164 -5.14 3.37 18.26
N CYS A 165 -4.59 2.65 17.29
CA CYS A 165 -3.14 2.54 17.10
C CYS A 165 -2.67 3.71 16.24
N MET A 166 -1.76 4.52 16.77
CA MET A 166 -1.19 5.70 16.11
C MET A 166 0.22 5.40 15.65
N PHE A 167 0.64 5.96 14.53
CA PHE A 167 2.03 5.90 14.09
C PHE A 167 2.46 7.16 13.37
N SER A 168 3.72 7.52 13.60
CA SER A 168 4.34 8.73 13.12
C SER A 168 4.80 8.58 11.67
N MET A 169 4.80 9.69 10.95
CA MET A 169 5.27 9.78 9.58
C MET A 169 6.63 10.48 9.56
N ILE A 170 7.58 9.98 8.76
CA ILE A 170 8.94 10.52 8.58
C ILE A 170 8.90 11.93 7.96
N GLU A 171 7.91 12.21 7.12
CA GLU A 171 7.74 13.52 6.48
C GLU A 171 6.32 14.04 6.66
N THR A 172 6.23 15.35 6.91
CA THR A 172 4.97 16.11 6.97
C THR A 172 4.85 16.96 5.70
N TYR A 173 4.00 16.55 4.78
CA TYR A 173 3.62 17.37 3.64
C TYR A 173 2.11 17.26 3.40
N LYS A 174 1.55 18.31 2.81
CA LYS A 174 0.13 18.37 2.51
C LYS A 174 -0.21 17.29 1.49
N ARG A 175 -1.15 16.41 1.87
CA ARG A 175 -1.73 15.37 1.02
C ARG A 175 -3.18 15.17 1.41
N ASN A 176 -4.01 14.78 0.46
CA ASN A 176 -5.41 14.42 0.67
C ASN A 176 -5.68 12.92 0.43
N ARG A 177 -4.66 12.18 -0.02
CA ARG A 177 -4.71 10.75 -0.28
C ARG A 177 -3.37 10.11 0.06
N SER A 178 -3.44 8.89 0.61
CA SER A 178 -2.27 8.04 0.81
C SER A 178 -2.60 6.61 0.38
N ARG A 179 -1.58 5.84 0.03
CA ARG A 179 -1.72 4.40 -0.18
C ARG A 179 -1.24 3.69 1.07
N PHE A 180 -2.11 2.93 1.71
CA PHE A 180 -1.78 2.05 2.82
C PHE A 180 -1.58 0.64 2.31
N ARG A 181 -0.41 0.06 2.62
CA ARG A 181 -0.08 -1.33 2.33
C ARG A 181 0.38 -2.02 3.60
N ALA A 182 -0.12 -3.21 3.87
CA ALA A 182 0.35 -4.04 4.98
C ALA A 182 -0.08 -5.49 4.77
N TYR A 183 0.64 -6.40 5.40
CA TYR A 183 0.06 -7.70 5.73
C TYR A 183 -0.73 -7.59 7.03
N VAL A 184 -1.93 -8.15 7.06
CA VAL A 184 -2.85 -8.09 8.19
C VAL A 184 -3.32 -9.48 8.55
N TYR A 185 -3.34 -9.80 9.86
CA TYR A 185 -3.93 -11.02 10.41
C TYR A 185 -4.90 -10.63 11.53
N VAL A 186 -6.18 -10.95 11.37
CA VAL A 186 -7.18 -10.74 12.43
C VAL A 186 -7.33 -12.03 13.23
N SER A 187 -6.89 -12.03 14.48
CA SER A 187 -7.02 -13.15 15.43
C SER A 187 -8.41 -13.16 16.07
N LYS A 188 -8.90 -11.97 16.46
CA LYS A 188 -10.20 -11.75 17.08
C LYS A 188 -10.79 -10.40 16.67
N GLY A 189 -12.12 -10.30 16.73
CA GLY A 189 -12.86 -9.09 16.45
C GLY A 189 -13.22 -8.95 14.96
N PRO A 190 -13.51 -7.73 14.52
CA PRO A 190 -14.13 -7.49 13.22
C PRO A 190 -13.09 -7.52 12.12
N LEU A 191 -13.58 -7.71 10.90
CA LEU A 191 -12.76 -7.73 9.70
C LEU A 191 -12.66 -6.37 9.01
N ASN A 192 -13.08 -5.31 9.69
CA ASN A 192 -13.00 -3.95 9.18
C ASN A 192 -12.51 -2.98 10.24
N PHE A 193 -11.66 -2.04 9.81
CA PHE A 193 -11.04 -1.03 10.67
C PHE A 193 -10.92 0.26 9.89
N ASP A 194 -11.12 1.39 10.55
CA ASP A 194 -10.94 2.68 9.91
C ASP A 194 -9.48 3.08 9.94
N PHE A 195 -9.01 3.69 8.85
CA PHE A 195 -7.65 4.14 8.69
C PHE A 195 -7.64 5.59 8.25
N GLY A 196 -6.94 6.45 8.98
CA GLY A 196 -6.95 7.88 8.69
C GLY A 196 -6.18 8.69 9.72
N HIS A 197 -6.08 10.00 9.50
CA HIS A 197 -5.65 10.91 10.56
C HIS A 197 -6.78 11.12 11.60
N THR A 198 -8.01 11.10 11.10
CA THR A 198 -9.29 11.10 11.82
C THR A 198 -10.16 9.94 11.29
N ASP A 199 -11.41 9.86 11.70
CA ASP A 199 -12.35 8.78 11.36
C ASP A 199 -12.88 8.86 9.90
N ASP A 200 -12.25 9.68 9.05
CA ASP A 200 -12.70 10.03 7.71
C ASP A 200 -11.80 9.47 6.59
N GLY A 201 -10.74 8.73 6.95
CA GLY A 201 -9.76 8.28 5.95
C GLY A 201 -10.18 7.06 5.12
N GLY A 202 -11.24 6.39 5.56
CA GLY A 202 -11.82 5.23 4.89
C GLY A 202 -11.62 3.94 5.67
N GLN A 203 -12.36 2.91 5.26
CA GLN A 203 -12.42 1.64 5.94
C GLN A 203 -11.59 0.58 5.20
N ILE A 204 -10.68 -0.06 5.92
CA ILE A 204 -9.94 -1.23 5.45
C ILE A 204 -10.76 -2.47 5.76
N ASN A 205 -10.98 -3.30 4.75
CA ASN A 205 -11.70 -4.57 4.85
C ASN A 205 -10.73 -5.73 4.65
N ILE A 206 -10.77 -6.69 5.58
CA ILE A 206 -9.96 -7.90 5.59
C ILE A 206 -10.84 -9.08 5.13
N PRO A 207 -10.40 -9.90 4.15
CA PRO A 207 -11.25 -10.96 3.61
C PRO A 207 -11.72 -12.02 4.62
N SER A 208 -10.85 -12.42 5.55
CA SER A 208 -11.15 -13.46 6.54
C SER A 208 -10.30 -13.30 7.81
N ALA A 209 -10.78 -13.87 8.92
CA ALA A 209 -10.03 -14.01 10.17
C ALA A 209 -9.08 -15.20 10.10
N LYS A 210 -8.08 -15.18 10.98
CA LYS A 210 -7.10 -16.26 11.21
C LYS A 210 -6.22 -16.61 10.00
N GLU A 211 -6.15 -15.70 9.05
CA GLU A 211 -5.30 -15.80 7.86
C GLU A 211 -4.61 -14.45 7.61
N TRP A 212 -3.42 -14.50 7.01
CA TRP A 212 -2.71 -13.28 6.61
C TRP A 212 -3.16 -12.84 5.23
N HIS A 213 -3.59 -11.59 5.13
CA HIS A 213 -3.96 -10.95 3.88
C HIS A 213 -3.04 -9.79 3.57
N PHE A 214 -2.65 -9.64 2.30
CA PHE A 214 -2.00 -8.41 1.86
C PHE A 214 -3.07 -7.40 1.47
N ILE A 215 -3.04 -6.26 2.14
CA ILE A 215 -3.93 -5.13 1.89
C ILE A 215 -3.15 -4.08 1.12
N ASP A 216 -3.76 -3.55 0.06
CA ASP A 216 -3.27 -2.41 -0.71
C ASP A 216 -4.45 -1.49 -1.03
N GLN A 217 -4.59 -0.42 -0.24
CA GLN A 217 -5.74 0.47 -0.33
C GLN A 217 -5.33 1.93 -0.43
N VAL A 218 -6.11 2.68 -1.20
CA VAL A 218 -6.02 4.14 -1.24
C VAL A 218 -6.99 4.70 -0.21
N VAL A 219 -6.46 5.43 0.75
CA VAL A 219 -7.21 6.07 1.82
C VAL A 219 -7.27 7.58 1.59
N GLY A 220 -8.45 8.16 1.83
CA GLY A 220 -8.63 9.60 1.87
C GLY A 220 -8.02 10.16 3.15
N GLN A 221 -7.74 11.46 3.17
CA GLN A 221 -7.37 12.19 4.38
C GLN A 221 -7.93 13.61 4.24
N SER A 222 -8.53 14.17 5.30
CA SER A 222 -8.73 15.61 5.38
C SER A 222 -7.39 16.32 5.17
N GLU A 223 -7.39 17.49 4.52
CA GLU A 223 -6.18 18.25 4.17
C GLU A 223 -5.36 18.62 5.41
N ILE A 224 -4.44 17.75 5.82
CA ILE A 224 -3.80 17.86 7.12
C ILE A 224 -2.29 17.65 6.99
N CYS A 225 -1.52 18.57 7.57
CA CYS A 225 -0.06 18.48 7.71
C CYS A 225 0.35 17.67 8.97
N SER A 226 -0.44 16.67 9.36
CA SER A 226 -0.18 15.93 10.60
C SER A 226 0.98 14.97 10.41
N SER A 227 1.78 14.85 11.47
CA SER A 227 2.88 13.91 11.58
C SER A 227 2.44 12.50 11.94
N TYR A 228 1.14 12.18 12.04
CA TYR A 228 0.68 10.84 12.41
C TYR A 228 -0.58 10.39 11.68
N MET A 229 -0.73 9.06 11.61
CA MET A 229 -1.88 8.30 11.10
C MET A 229 -2.38 7.33 12.17
N ASN A 230 -3.65 6.96 12.09
CA ASN A 230 -4.33 6.08 13.02
C ASN A 230 -4.96 4.88 12.30
N ILE A 231 -4.98 3.76 13.01
CA ILE A 231 -5.86 2.62 12.78
C ILE A 231 -6.86 2.63 13.95
N ASN A 232 -8.11 2.95 13.67
CA ASN A 232 -9.17 2.99 14.66
C ASN A 232 -9.80 1.61 14.83
N ILE A 233 -10.06 1.25 16.08
CA ILE A 233 -10.54 -0.05 16.55
C ILE A 233 -11.73 0.21 17.48
N ASP A 234 -12.70 0.98 16.99
CA ASP A 234 -13.88 1.39 17.74
C ASP A 234 -15.00 0.36 17.64
N HIS A 235 -14.72 -0.81 18.23
CA HIS A 235 -15.63 -1.96 18.23
C HIS A 235 -15.89 -2.45 19.65
N ALA A 236 -17.14 -2.72 20.03
CA ALA A 236 -17.46 -3.16 21.41
C ALA A 236 -16.82 -4.51 21.80
N GLU A 237 -16.50 -5.33 20.81
CA GLU A 237 -15.91 -6.66 20.98
C GLU A 237 -14.39 -6.63 21.23
N GLU A 238 -13.88 -7.72 21.80
CA GLU A 238 -12.44 -7.94 21.94
C GLU A 238 -11.80 -8.01 20.55
N CYS A 239 -10.76 -7.22 20.32
CA CYS A 239 -10.04 -7.17 19.06
C CYS A 239 -8.58 -7.58 19.27
N GLU A 240 -8.08 -8.43 18.39
CA GLU A 240 -6.67 -8.76 18.32
C GLU A 240 -6.28 -8.89 16.85
N LEU A 241 -5.40 -8.00 16.38
CA LEU A 241 -4.88 -8.00 15.02
C LEU A 241 -3.37 -7.84 15.01
N TYR A 242 -2.76 -8.36 13.96
CA TYR A 242 -1.33 -8.28 13.70
C TYR A 242 -1.08 -7.62 12.36
N LEU A 243 -0.09 -6.73 12.31
CA LEU A 243 0.31 -6.02 11.11
C LEU A 243 1.80 -6.21 10.87
N ALA A 244 2.16 -6.43 9.60
CA ALA A 244 3.54 -6.60 9.21
C ALA A 244 3.84 -5.81 7.93
N MET A 245 5.08 -5.31 7.83
CA MET A 245 5.56 -4.57 6.67
C MET A 245 4.64 -3.41 6.28
N ILE A 246 4.25 -2.61 7.28
CA ILE A 246 3.36 -1.47 7.08
C ILE A 246 4.08 -0.45 6.21
N ASN A 247 3.44 -0.04 5.13
CA ASN A 247 3.96 0.94 4.19
C ASN A 247 2.85 1.93 3.81
N VAL A 248 3.04 3.18 4.21
CA VAL A 248 2.23 4.31 3.75
C VAL A 248 2.99 5.09 2.70
N LEU A 249 2.39 5.25 1.52
CA LEU A 249 2.96 5.98 0.39
C LEU A 249 2.14 7.22 0.07
N PRO A 250 2.77 8.31 -0.44
CA PRO A 250 2.01 9.41 -1.00
C PRO A 250 1.34 8.96 -2.29
N ILE A 251 0.15 9.50 -2.57
CA ILE A 251 -0.42 9.44 -3.90
C ILE A 251 -0.52 10.87 -4.41
N GLU A 252 0.08 11.12 -5.57
CA GLU A 252 -0.06 12.37 -6.29
C GLU A 252 -1.55 12.61 -6.61
N GLY A 253 -2.10 13.71 -6.09
CA GLY A 253 -3.48 14.12 -6.34
C GLY A 253 -3.68 14.67 -7.75
N GLU A 254 -4.91 14.61 -8.28
CA GLU A 254 -5.24 15.27 -9.54
C GLU A 254 -5.33 16.80 -9.31
N GLY A 255 -4.25 17.50 -9.66
CA GLY A 255 -4.15 18.96 -9.56
C GLY A 255 -2.70 19.46 -9.59
N ASN A 256 -2.39 20.38 -10.51
CA ASN A 256 -1.05 20.85 -10.89
C ASN A 256 -0.20 21.58 -9.81
N GLN A 257 -0.51 21.49 -8.51
CA GLN A 257 0.19 22.29 -7.46
C GLN A 257 0.40 21.59 -6.10
N ALA A 258 -0.04 20.33 -5.87
CA ALA A 258 -0.15 19.80 -4.50
C ALA A 258 0.75 18.59 -4.14
N THR A 259 1.88 18.39 -4.84
CA THR A 259 2.95 17.52 -4.32
C THR A 259 4.31 18.03 -4.82
N LEU A 260 4.65 19.28 -4.48
CA LEU A 260 6.03 19.74 -4.61
C LEU A 260 6.84 19.09 -3.49
N ILE A 261 7.47 17.96 -3.80
CA ILE A 261 8.65 17.46 -3.08
C ILE A 261 9.70 18.56 -3.19
N ASN A 262 9.68 19.51 -2.25
CA ASN A 262 10.68 20.56 -2.16
C ASN A 262 11.90 19.94 -1.45
N ARG A 263 12.57 19.01 -2.14
CA ARG A 263 13.92 18.59 -1.77
C ARG A 263 14.79 19.83 -1.87
N ARG A 264 15.03 20.50 -0.75
CA ARG A 264 16.20 21.38 -0.64
C ARG A 264 17.42 20.49 -0.86
N SER A 265 17.98 20.55 -2.07
CA SER A 265 19.36 20.14 -2.29
C SER A 265 20.23 20.93 -1.30
N LYS A 266 20.94 20.22 -0.42
CA LYS A 266 22.14 20.78 0.19
C LYS A 266 23.25 20.81 -0.86
#